data_AF-A0A7C3M607-F1
#
_entry.id   AF-A0A7C3M607-F1
#
_cell.length_a   1.000
_cell.length_b   1.000
_cell.length_c   1.000
_cell.angle_alpha   90.00
_cell.angle_beta   90.00
_cell.angle_gamma   90.00
#
_symmetry.space_group_name_H-M   'P 1'
#
loop_
_entity.id
_entity.type
_entity.pdbx_description
1 polymer ?
#
loop_
_entity_poly.entity_id
_entity_poly.type
_entity_poly.pdbx_seq_one_letter_code
_entity_poly.pdbx_strand_id
1 'polypeptide(L)' 'MKTTLMIIQIVIAVGLSLIILLEPPRGEGLGAIGGSARLFHVGKEKEKRLDRIIAIIGGAFFVLAGILAWAL' A
#
# COMPACT_ATOMS: atom_id res chain seq x y z
N MET A 1 0.57 5.59 -26.80
CA MET A 1 -0.31 5.05 -25.74
C MET A 1 0.47 4.32 -24.64
N LYS A 2 1.37 3.38 -24.97
CA LYS A 2 2.17 2.64 -23.97
C LYS A 2 3.03 3.55 -23.06
N THR A 3 3.71 4.56 -23.63
CA THR A 3 4.54 5.52 -22.88
C THR A 3 3.75 6.32 -21.84
N THR A 4 2.52 6.72 -22.18
CA THR A 4 1.64 7.46 -21.26
C THR A 4 1.26 6.61 -20.05
N LEU A 5 0.95 5.32 -20.28
CA LEU A 5 0.66 4.37 -19.20
C LEU A 5 1.88 4.14 -18.31
N MET A 6 3.08 4.01 -18.89
CA MET A 6 4.33 3.87 -18.10
C MET A 6 4.60 5.09 -17.21
N ILE A 7 4.39 6.30 -17.72
CA ILE A 7 4.57 7.54 -16.95
C ILE A 7 3.58 7.56 -15.77
N ILE A 8 2.31 7.27 -16.02
CA ILE A 8 1.27 7.19 -14.97
C ILE A 8 1.66 6.14 -13.92
N GLN A 9 2.13 4.97 -14.36
CA GLN A 9 2.54 3.89 -13.47
C GLN A 9 3.70 4.30 -12.55
N ILE A 10 4.70 4.99 -13.09
CA ILE A 10 5.85 5.49 -12.31
C ILE A 10 5.40 6.53 -11.28
N VAL A 11 4.54 7.45 -11.67
CA VAL A 11 4.01 8.48 -10.75
C VAL A 11 3.24 7.83 -9.59
N ILE A 12 2.39 6.84 -9.91
CA ILE A 12 1.66 6.08 -8.89
C ILE A 12 2.63 5.32 -7.99
N ALA A 13 3.63 4.63 -8.55
CA ALA A 13 4.62 3.88 -7.77
C ALA A 13 5.37 4.74 -6.75
N VAL A 14 5.82 5.92 -7.18
CA VAL A 14 6.54 6.87 -6.33
C VAL A 14 5.62 7.41 -5.23
N GLY A 15 4.41 7.84 -5.59
CA GLY A 15 3.44 8.33 -4.61
C GLY A 15 3.08 7.28 -3.55
N LEU A 16 2.88 6.04 -3.98
CA LEU A 16 2.55 4.92 -3.11
C LEU A 16 3.70 4.60 -2.15
N SER A 17 4.93 4.62 -2.65
CA SER A 17 6.14 4.44 -1.82
C SER A 17 6.24 5.53 -0.76
N LEU A 18 6.04 6.81 -1.13
CA LEU A 18 6.08 7.92 -0.17
C LEU A 18 5.00 7.79 0.91
N ILE A 19 3.78 7.36 0.53
CA ILE A 19 2.68 7.14 1.48
C ILE A 19 3.03 6.03 2.48
N ILE A 20 3.62 4.93 2.00
CA ILE A 20 4.05 3.82 2.87
C ILE A 20 5.16 4.28 3.82
N LEU A 21 6.12 5.08 3.35
CA LEU A 21 7.18 5.62 4.21
C LEU A 21 6.65 6.58 5.29
N LEU A 22 5.58 7.33 4.98
CA LEU A 22 4.95 8.24 5.93
C LEU A 22 4.02 7.52 6.92
N GLU A 23 3.73 6.24 6.71
CA GLU A 23 2.87 5.49 7.61
C GLU A 23 3.57 5.33 8.97
N PRO A 24 2.95 5.82 10.07
CA PRO A 24 3.58 5.75 11.37
C PRO A 24 3.85 4.28 11.76
N PRO A 25 5.00 3.98 12.39
CA PRO A 25 5.32 2.63 12.82
C PRO A 25 4.26 2.18 13.82
N ARG A 26 3.51 1.15 13.43
CA ARG A 26 2.52 0.51 14.30
C ARG A 26 3.28 -0.07 15.48
N GLY A 27 3.05 0.46 16.66
CA GLY A 27 3.77 0.14 17.90
C GLY A 27 3.56 -1.29 18.43
N GLU A 28 3.30 -2.25 17.55
CA GLU A 28 2.95 -3.63 17.90
C GLU A 28 4.20 -4.53 18.09
N GLY A 29 5.41 -4.02 17.79
CA GLY A 29 6.68 -4.72 18.01
C GLY A 29 6.83 -6.03 17.22
N LEU A 30 7.83 -6.84 17.56
CA LEU A 30 8.03 -8.19 16.99
C LEU A 30 6.86 -9.14 17.29
N GLY A 31 6.07 -8.87 18.34
CA GLY A 31 4.91 -9.67 18.75
C GLY A 31 3.72 -9.60 17.79
N ALA A 32 3.64 -8.59 16.92
CA ALA A 32 2.61 -8.50 15.89
C ALA A 32 2.94 -9.22 14.59
N ILE A 33 4.21 -9.54 14.34
CA ILE A 33 4.63 -10.26 13.14
C ILE A 33 4.00 -11.66 13.12
N GLY A 34 3.73 -12.25 14.29
CA GLY A 34 3.01 -13.52 14.46
C GLY A 34 1.47 -13.42 14.57
N GLY A 35 0.88 -12.24 14.39
CA GLY A 35 -0.58 -12.02 14.42
C GLY A 35 -1.23 -12.01 15.82
N SER A 36 -0.52 -12.45 16.86
CA SER A 36 -1.05 -12.56 18.23
C SER A 36 -1.13 -11.23 18.99
N ALA A 37 -0.27 -10.25 18.70
CA ALA A 37 -0.31 -8.95 19.40
C ALA A 37 -1.49 -8.04 18.98
N ARG A 38 -2.16 -8.35 17.86
CA ARG A 38 -3.32 -7.59 17.37
C ARG A 38 -4.62 -7.90 18.12
N LEU A 39 -4.69 -9.01 18.86
CA LEU A 39 -5.87 -9.38 19.66
C LEU A 39 -6.09 -8.43 20.85
N PHE A 40 -5.04 -7.75 21.30
CA PHE A 40 -5.08 -6.84 22.47
C PHE A 40 -4.85 -5.37 22.09
N HIS A 41 -4.48 -5.08 20.84
CA HIS A 41 -4.43 -3.71 20.32
C HIS A 41 -5.78 -3.33 19.72
N VAL A 42 -6.53 -2.46 20.40
CA VAL A 42 -7.65 -1.74 19.80
C VAL A 42 -7.06 -0.74 18.80
N GLY A 43 -6.86 -1.17 17.56
CA GLY A 43 -6.30 -0.33 16.50
C GLY A 43 -7.10 0.98 16.36
N LYS A 44 -6.40 2.13 16.33
CA LYS A 44 -7.07 3.42 16.26
C LYS A 44 -7.78 3.52 14.90
N GLU A 45 -9.02 4.03 14.88
CA GLU A 45 -9.81 4.09 13.64
C GLU A 45 -9.10 4.80 12.48
N LYS A 46 -8.22 5.75 12.79
CA LYS A 46 -7.40 6.48 11.81
C LYS A 46 -6.40 5.58 11.09
N GLU A 47 -5.75 4.65 11.80
CA GLU A 47 -4.80 3.69 11.22
C GLU A 47 -5.54 2.71 10.30
N LYS A 48 -6.74 2.28 10.70
CA LYS A 48 -7.58 1.35 9.92
C LYS A 48 -8.08 1.95 8.60
N ARG A 49 -8.31 3.27 8.55
CA ARG A 49 -8.66 3.98 7.31
C ARG A 49 -7.46 4.16 6.39
N LEU A 50 -6.30 4.51 6.95
CA LEU A 50 -5.07 4.66 6.17
C LEU A 50 -4.65 3.33 5.52
N ASP A 51 -4.71 2.22 6.27
CA ASP A 51 -4.54 0.86 5.75
C ASP A 51 -5.41 0.58 4.53
N ARG A 52 -6.69 0.90 4.64
CA ARG A 52 -7.65 0.62 3.58
C ARG A 52 -7.33 1.45 2.34
N ILE A 53 -6.93 2.70 2.51
CA ILE A 53 -6.51 3.57 1.38
C ILE A 53 -5.26 2.99 0.72
N ILE A 54 -4.25 2.61 1.49
CA ILE A 54 -3.01 2.03 0.97
C ILE A 54 -3.28 0.71 0.25
N ALA A 55 -4.15 -0.15 0.81
CA ALA A 55 -4.53 -1.40 0.18
C ALA A 55 -5.26 -1.20 -1.16
N ILE A 56 -6.16 -0.20 -1.26
CA ILE A 56 -6.86 0.11 -2.50
C ILE A 56 -5.90 0.66 -3.55
N ILE A 57 -5.05 1.62 -3.18
CA ILE A 57 -4.06 2.22 -4.10
C ILE A 57 -3.04 1.16 -4.53
N GLY A 58 -2.59 0.30 -3.59
CA GLY A 58 -1.71 -0.84 -3.85
C GLY A 58 -2.32 -1.83 -4.82
N GLY A 59 -3.57 -2.24 -4.60
CA GLY A 59 -4.30 -3.10 -5.51
C GLY A 59 -4.43 -2.51 -6.91
N ALA A 60 -4.78 -1.22 -7.02
CA ALA A 60 -4.85 -0.53 -8.30
C ALA A 60 -3.49 -0.49 -9.02
N PHE A 61 -2.40 -0.25 -8.30
CA PHE A 61 -1.04 -0.29 -8.84
C PHE A 61 -0.69 -1.69 -9.41
N PHE A 62 -1.01 -2.77 -8.70
CA PHE A 62 -0.78 -4.13 -9.16
C PHE A 62 -1.61 -4.48 -10.40
N VAL A 63 -2.88 -4.06 -10.45
CA VAL A 63 -3.73 -4.27 -11.62
C VAL A 63 -3.19 -3.54 -12.83
N LEU A 64 -2.84 -2.25 -12.69
CA LEU A 64 -2.20 -1.47 -13.76
C LEU A 64 -0.86 -2.08 -14.19
N ALA A 65 -0.04 -2.55 -13.24
CA ALA A 65 1.22 -3.25 -13.53
C ALA A 65 0.99 -4.51 -14.37
N GLY A 66 0.00 -5.33 -14.01
CA GLY A 66 -0.35 -6.55 -14.74
C GLY A 66 -0.82 -6.26 -16.17
N ILE A 67 -1.65 -5.23 -16.35
CA ILE A 67 -2.11 -4.80 -17.68
C ILE A 67 -0.92 -4.34 -18.54
N LEU A 68 -0.02 -3.54 -17.97
CA LEU A 68 1.19 -3.07 -18.65
C LEU A 68 2.13 -4.24 -19.01
N ALA A 69 2.29 -5.20 -18.11
CA ALA A 69 3.11 -6.39 -18.33
C ALA A 69 2.55 -7.29 -19.43
N TRP A 70 1.23 -7.44 -19.52
CA TRP A 70 0.59 -8.19 -20.61
C TRP A 70 0.66 -7.43 -21.95
N ALA A 71 0.61 -6.10 -21.91
CA ALA A 71 0.61 -5.26 -23.10
C ALA A 71 2.01 -4.97 -23.67
N LEU A 72 3.08 -5.33 -22.97
CA LEU A 72 4.48 -5.19 -23.41
C LEU A 72 4.89 -6.40 -24.26
#